data_AF-A0A6I6A8E5-F1
#
_entry.id   AF-A0A6I6A8E5-F1
#
_cell.length_a   1.000
_cell.length_b   1.000
_cell.length_c   1.000
_cell.angle_alpha   90.00
_cell.angle_beta   90.00
_cell.angle_gamma   90.00
#
_symmetry.space_group_name_H-M   'P 1'
#
loop_
_entity.id
_entity.type
_entity.pdbx_description
1 polymer ?
#
loop_
_entity_poly.entity_id
_entity_poly.type
_entity_poly.pdbx_seq_one_letter_code
_entity_poly.pdbx_strand_id
1 'polypeptide(L)'
;MDLLPLDHPRLKKNNFDLLRLLLALTVCLVHAAELSGFSALAALPEYLSSRIAVQAFFVVSGFLIVMSYERSSSLSSYTSKRIRRIYPAYVTVILLAALGLVLVSRLPLTEYFSFTWVKYLLANLTFLNFLQSTLPGVFEANRMPAVNGALWTLKVEVMFYVSVPVLVYCLRRVPRLPLLILVYVLSIGYAQLLLGASIRTENPFYEQLARQLPGQLCFFIAGAALFYYLLFFERHIRLWVTLATVVLLTHHWTPLPWLQPAALAVIVLFFGLFLYAGNFGKYGDFSYGVYILHFPLIQFLLNAGWSEEHAWSFLGTAVCLTLLGAILMWNLVEKRFLLRSSHYVSSEKVEPKTAPVKQPVQI
;
A
#
# COMPACT_ATOMS: atom_id res chain seq x y z
N MET A 1 -13.03 15.43 26.28
CA MET A 1 -12.28 15.81 25.06
C MET A 1 -11.03 14.97 25.07
N ASP A 2 -11.07 13.79 24.45
CA ASP A 2 -9.99 12.80 24.58
C ASP A 2 -8.69 13.37 24.00
N LEU A 3 -7.65 13.40 24.84
CA LEU A 3 -6.28 13.71 24.43
C LEU A 3 -5.92 12.75 23.30
N LEU A 4 -5.51 13.31 22.15
CA LEU A 4 -5.05 12.50 21.02
C LEU A 4 -3.93 11.57 21.51
N PRO A 5 -3.87 10.30 21.07
CA PRO A 5 -2.95 9.31 21.62
C PRO A 5 -1.51 9.51 21.15
N LEU A 6 -1.08 10.73 20.83
CA LEU A 6 0.17 11.02 20.12
C LEU A 6 1.41 10.50 20.86
N ASP A 7 1.38 10.41 22.19
CA ASP A 7 2.49 9.88 23.00
C ASP A 7 2.28 8.45 23.51
N HIS A 8 1.23 7.78 23.02
CA HIS A 8 0.84 6.46 23.50
C HIS A 8 1.95 5.41 23.25
N PRO A 9 2.33 4.57 24.24
CA PRO A 9 3.45 3.64 24.12
C PRO A 9 3.37 2.70 22.91
N ARG A 10 2.16 2.23 22.58
CA ARG A 10 1.92 1.38 21.41
C ARG A 10 2.20 2.07 20.08
N LEU A 11 2.19 3.40 20.01
CA LEU A 11 2.59 4.12 18.80
C LEU A 11 4.11 4.14 18.60
N LYS A 12 4.88 3.95 19.68
CA LYS A 12 6.35 3.87 19.62
C LYS A 12 6.83 2.43 19.35
N LYS A 13 6.14 1.43 19.89
CA LYS A 13 6.42 0.00 19.68
C LYS A 13 5.24 -0.66 18.96
N ASN A 14 5.33 -0.73 17.63
CA ASN A 14 4.29 -1.28 16.75
C ASN A 14 4.90 -2.13 15.63
N ASN A 15 4.04 -2.82 14.88
CA ASN A 15 4.39 -3.69 13.76
C ASN A 15 3.99 -3.13 12.40
N PHE A 16 3.69 -1.83 12.27
CA PHE A 16 3.14 -1.32 11.01
C PHE A 16 4.07 -1.54 9.82
N ASP A 17 5.39 -1.45 10.01
CA ASP A 17 6.37 -1.70 8.96
C ASP A 17 6.40 -3.18 8.54
N LEU A 18 6.37 -4.11 9.51
CA LEU A 18 6.26 -5.54 9.25
C LEU A 18 4.97 -5.87 8.52
N LEU A 19 3.85 -5.35 9.02
CA LEU A 19 2.52 -5.59 8.48
C LEU A 19 2.46 -5.14 7.03
N ARG A 20 2.93 -3.93 6.71
CA ARG A 20 3.02 -3.44 5.33
C ARG A 20 3.88 -4.33 4.45
N LEU A 21 5.01 -4.82 4.93
CA LEU A 21 5.87 -5.73 4.16
C LEU A 21 5.14 -7.05 3.86
N LEU A 22 4.47 -7.63 4.85
CA LEU A 22 3.66 -8.85 4.66
C LEU A 22 2.54 -8.61 3.66
N LEU A 23 1.82 -7.48 3.75
CA LEU A 23 0.77 -7.11 2.80
C LEU A 23 1.33 -6.94 1.37
N ALA A 24 2.49 -6.29 1.21
CA ALA A 24 3.14 -6.13 -0.10
C ALA A 24 3.56 -7.48 -0.69
N LEU A 25 4.10 -8.37 0.14
CA LEU A 25 4.47 -9.73 -0.27
C LEU A 25 3.24 -10.55 -0.66
N THR A 26 2.14 -10.47 0.09
CA THR A 26 0.87 -11.11 -0.27
C THR A 26 0.39 -10.68 -1.66
N VAL A 27 0.45 -9.38 -1.96
CA VAL A 27 0.10 -8.86 -3.30
C VAL A 27 1.06 -9.39 -4.37
N CYS A 28 2.36 -9.41 -4.09
CA CYS A 28 3.37 -9.95 -5.00
C CYS A 28 3.12 -11.42 -5.33
N LEU A 29 2.87 -12.27 -4.32
CA LEU A 29 2.62 -13.70 -4.48
C LEU A 29 1.36 -13.98 -5.30
N VAL A 30 0.26 -13.28 -4.97
CA VAL A 30 -1.02 -13.44 -5.69
C VAL A 30 -0.89 -12.97 -7.13
N HIS A 31 -0.28 -11.81 -7.39
CA HIS A 31 -0.08 -11.33 -8.76
C HIS A 31 0.86 -12.25 -9.57
N ALA A 32 1.91 -12.82 -8.95
CA ALA A 32 2.77 -13.78 -9.64
C ALA A 32 1.97 -15.01 -10.09
N ALA A 33 1.06 -15.50 -9.26
CA ALA A 33 0.15 -16.61 -9.60
C ALA A 33 -0.87 -16.21 -10.68
N GLU A 34 -1.56 -15.08 -10.53
CA GLU A 34 -2.61 -14.64 -11.47
C GLU A 34 -2.07 -14.29 -12.87
N LEU A 35 -0.93 -13.59 -12.93
CA LEU A 35 -0.34 -13.13 -14.20
C LEU A 35 0.32 -14.27 -14.98
N SER A 36 0.97 -15.20 -14.29
CA SER A 36 1.50 -16.43 -14.93
C SER A 36 0.38 -17.41 -15.29
N GLY A 37 -0.61 -17.51 -14.41
CA GLY A 37 -1.57 -18.60 -14.25
C GLY A 37 -1.03 -19.97 -14.58
N PHE A 38 0.12 -20.28 -13.98
CA PHE A 38 0.59 -21.63 -13.81
C PHE A 38 -0.31 -22.37 -12.83
N SER A 39 -0.79 -23.55 -13.21
CA SER A 39 -1.70 -24.38 -12.39
C SER A 39 -1.10 -24.73 -11.02
N ALA A 40 0.22 -24.96 -10.95
CA ALA A 40 0.93 -25.25 -9.71
C ALA A 40 0.87 -24.11 -8.67
N LEU A 41 0.57 -22.87 -9.09
CA LEU A 41 0.42 -21.71 -8.21
C LEU A 41 -1.03 -21.34 -7.91
N ALA A 42 -2.01 -22.09 -8.43
CA ALA A 42 -3.44 -21.77 -8.30
C ALA A 42 -3.94 -21.72 -6.86
N ALA A 43 -3.30 -22.46 -5.94
CA ALA A 43 -3.62 -22.42 -4.51
C ALA A 43 -3.31 -21.06 -3.85
N LEU A 44 -2.38 -20.26 -4.39
CA LEU A 44 -2.02 -18.97 -3.80
C LEU A 44 -3.21 -17.98 -3.75
N PRO A 45 -3.90 -17.67 -4.87
CA PRO A 45 -5.09 -16.81 -4.85
C PRO A 45 -6.30 -17.42 -4.12
N GLU A 46 -6.31 -18.73 -3.81
CA GLU A 46 -7.35 -19.36 -3.00
C GLU A 46 -7.19 -19.05 -1.50
N TYR A 47 -5.95 -19.06 -1.00
CA TYR A 47 -5.66 -18.81 0.43
C TYR A 47 -5.26 -17.36 0.73
N LEU A 48 -4.72 -16.64 -0.25
CA LEU A 48 -4.26 -15.27 -0.13
C LEU A 48 -5.07 -14.36 -1.04
N SER A 49 -5.33 -13.13 -0.58
CA SER A 49 -6.09 -12.16 -1.36
C SER A 49 -5.33 -10.84 -1.50
N SER A 50 -4.92 -10.51 -2.73
CA SER A 50 -4.36 -9.19 -3.07
C SER A 50 -5.35 -8.07 -2.76
N ARG A 51 -6.66 -8.31 -2.97
CA ARG A 51 -7.75 -7.37 -2.65
C ARG A 51 -7.80 -7.06 -1.16
N ILE A 52 -7.84 -8.07 -0.29
CA ILE A 52 -7.86 -7.86 1.16
C ILE A 52 -6.55 -7.19 1.61
N ALA A 53 -5.42 -7.56 1.02
CA ALA A 53 -4.14 -6.96 1.35
C ALA A 53 -4.10 -5.45 1.05
N VAL A 54 -4.62 -5.03 -0.12
CA VAL A 54 -4.78 -3.62 -0.49
C VAL A 54 -5.76 -2.90 0.43
N GLN A 55 -6.88 -3.52 0.78
CA GLN A 55 -7.84 -2.94 1.75
C GLN A 55 -7.21 -2.75 3.14
N ALA A 56 -6.39 -3.71 3.58
CA ALA A 56 -5.61 -3.60 4.82
C ALA A 56 -4.56 -2.48 4.74
N PHE A 57 -3.92 -2.27 3.58
CA PHE A 57 -3.09 -1.08 3.36
C PHE A 57 -3.88 0.21 3.55
N PHE A 58 -5.10 0.29 3.02
CA PHE A 58 -5.96 1.47 3.19
C PHE A 58 -6.35 1.71 4.65
N VAL A 59 -6.62 0.66 5.43
CA VAL A 59 -6.81 0.77 6.90
C VAL A 59 -5.56 1.34 7.57
N VAL A 60 -4.39 0.75 7.33
CA VAL A 60 -3.12 1.18 7.93
C VAL A 60 -2.83 2.64 7.56
N SER A 61 -3.10 3.01 6.31
CA SER A 61 -3.02 4.38 5.79
C SER A 61 -3.97 5.32 6.54
N GLY A 62 -5.23 4.93 6.76
CA GLY A 62 -6.20 5.66 7.58
C GLY A 62 -5.66 6.06 8.95
N PHE A 63 -5.08 5.08 9.65
CA PHE A 63 -4.52 5.30 10.97
C PHE A 63 -3.27 6.20 10.94
N LEU A 64 -2.30 5.91 10.05
CA LEU A 64 -0.98 6.54 10.08
C LEU A 64 -0.93 7.90 9.38
N ILE A 65 -1.74 8.14 8.36
CA ILE A 65 -1.76 9.41 7.63
C ILE A 65 -2.49 10.46 8.46
N VAL A 66 -3.62 10.11 9.09
CA VAL A 66 -4.31 11.01 10.04
C VAL A 66 -3.41 11.36 11.22
N MET A 67 -2.78 10.36 11.85
CA MET A 67 -1.79 10.59 12.91
C MET A 67 -0.66 11.52 12.44
N SER A 68 -0.13 11.31 11.24
CA SER A 68 0.91 12.16 10.70
C SER A 68 0.46 13.59 10.44
N TYR A 69 -0.80 13.81 10.07
CA TYR A 69 -1.35 15.14 9.89
C TYR A 69 -1.49 15.84 11.24
N GLU A 70 -2.07 15.17 12.24
CA GLU A 70 -2.23 15.73 13.60
C GLU A 70 -0.88 16.01 14.28
N ARG A 71 0.19 15.28 13.94
CA ARG A 71 1.58 15.56 14.39
C ARG A 71 2.32 16.61 13.57
N SER A 72 1.75 17.10 12.47
CA SER A 72 2.44 18.07 11.61
C SER A 72 2.15 19.50 12.06
N SER A 73 3.19 20.34 12.07
CA SER A 73 3.10 21.75 12.46
C SER A 73 2.34 22.63 11.46
N SER A 74 2.25 22.20 10.20
CA SER A 74 1.56 22.93 9.13
C SER A 74 1.16 22.00 7.99
N LEU A 75 0.26 22.46 7.11
CA LEU A 75 -0.11 21.76 5.89
C LEU A 75 1.11 21.51 5.00
N SER A 76 1.99 22.50 4.85
CA SER A 76 3.24 22.36 4.07
C SER A 76 4.17 21.28 4.63
N SER A 77 4.32 21.23 5.97
CA SER A 77 5.11 20.19 6.65
C SER A 77 4.55 18.79 6.39
N TYR A 78 3.23 18.63 6.46
CA TYR A 78 2.55 17.37 6.13
C TYR A 78 2.74 16.98 4.67
N THR A 79 2.43 17.88 3.72
CA THR A 79 2.51 17.62 2.28
C THR A 79 3.94 17.28 1.85
N SER A 80 4.95 17.97 2.39
CA SER A 80 6.37 17.69 2.11
C SER A 80 6.77 16.26 2.53
N LYS A 81 6.35 15.80 3.72
CA LYS A 81 6.60 14.41 4.17
C LYS A 81 5.98 13.39 3.21
N ARG A 82 4.76 13.67 2.73
CA ARG A 82 4.00 12.77 1.85
C ARG A 82 4.58 12.69 0.44
N ILE A 83 4.96 13.83 -0.14
CA ILE A 83 5.63 13.89 -1.45
C ILE A 83 6.95 13.12 -1.39
N ARG A 84 7.79 13.40 -0.39
CA ARG A 84 9.10 12.73 -0.23
C ARG A 84 8.99 11.23 0.03
N ARG A 85 7.84 10.76 0.53
CA ARG A 85 7.58 9.34 0.76
C ARG A 85 7.24 8.59 -0.53
N ILE A 86 6.37 9.15 -1.38
CA ILE A 86 5.85 8.48 -2.57
C ILE A 86 6.68 8.80 -3.83
N TYR A 87 6.86 10.08 -4.15
CA TYR A 87 7.30 10.49 -5.48
C TYR A 87 8.67 9.94 -5.91
N PRO A 88 9.73 9.94 -5.07
CA PRO A 88 11.05 9.52 -5.53
C PRO A 88 11.06 8.11 -6.12
N ALA A 89 10.59 7.11 -5.37
CA ALA A 89 10.58 5.72 -5.83
C ALA A 89 9.56 5.50 -6.98
N TYR A 90 8.41 6.17 -6.93
CA TYR A 90 7.40 6.11 -7.98
C TYR A 90 7.93 6.61 -9.33
N VAL A 91 8.58 7.77 -9.34
CA VAL A 91 9.19 8.34 -10.55
C VAL A 91 10.29 7.41 -11.04
N THR A 92 11.15 6.91 -10.15
CA THR A 92 12.19 5.95 -10.52
C THR A 92 11.63 4.72 -11.20
N VAL A 93 10.58 4.08 -10.66
CA VAL A 93 10.03 2.85 -11.26
C VAL A 93 9.43 3.11 -12.65
N ILE A 94 8.76 4.25 -12.84
CA ILE A 94 8.19 4.64 -14.13
C ILE A 94 9.29 4.90 -15.15
N LEU A 95 10.34 5.64 -14.77
CA LEU A 95 11.47 5.92 -15.67
C LEU A 95 12.27 4.67 -15.99
N LEU A 96 12.51 3.79 -15.01
CA LEU A 96 13.17 2.50 -15.24
C LEU A 96 12.36 1.63 -16.20
N ALA A 97 11.04 1.59 -16.05
CA ALA A 97 10.19 0.86 -16.99
C ALA A 97 10.20 1.50 -18.39
N ALA A 98 9.97 2.81 -18.48
CA ALA A 98 9.88 3.53 -19.76
C ALA A 98 11.20 3.52 -20.54
N LEU A 99 12.35 3.60 -19.88
CA LEU A 99 13.66 3.62 -20.52
C LEU A 99 14.27 2.22 -20.64
N GLY A 100 14.00 1.32 -19.69
CA GLY A 100 14.61 -0.01 -19.64
C GLY A 100 13.86 -1.06 -20.48
N LEU A 101 12.53 -1.00 -20.55
CA LEU A 101 11.73 -2.01 -21.27
C LEU A 101 11.80 -1.87 -22.79
N VAL A 102 12.49 -0.86 -23.31
CA VAL A 102 12.87 -0.80 -24.73
C VAL A 102 13.63 -2.07 -25.17
N LEU A 103 14.40 -2.67 -24.26
CA LEU A 103 15.19 -3.88 -24.52
C LEU A 103 14.34 -5.13 -24.79
N VAL A 104 13.07 -5.11 -24.37
CA VAL A 104 12.12 -6.22 -24.59
C VAL A 104 10.98 -5.83 -25.54
N SER A 105 11.04 -4.64 -26.13
CA SER A 105 10.06 -4.20 -27.11
C SER A 105 10.26 -4.93 -28.44
N ARG A 106 9.15 -5.26 -29.10
CA ARG A 106 9.14 -5.85 -30.46
C ARG A 106 9.25 -4.80 -31.58
N LEU A 107 9.26 -3.51 -31.23
CA LEU A 107 9.27 -2.39 -32.18
C LEU A 107 10.68 -1.80 -32.33
N PRO A 108 11.00 -1.21 -33.50
CA PRO A 108 12.23 -0.44 -33.66
C PRO A 108 12.24 0.80 -32.74
N LEU A 109 13.43 1.29 -32.40
CA LEU A 109 13.60 2.43 -31.47
C LEU A 109 12.79 3.67 -31.86
N THR A 110 12.67 3.95 -33.16
CA THR A 110 11.90 5.08 -33.70
C THR A 110 10.41 4.99 -33.42
N GLU A 111 9.86 3.77 -33.34
CA GLU A 111 8.45 3.53 -33.04
C GLU A 111 8.21 3.36 -31.53
N TYR A 112 9.22 2.85 -30.80
CA TYR A 112 9.18 2.77 -29.34
C TYR A 112 9.06 4.16 -28.70
N PHE A 113 9.93 5.11 -29.09
CA PHE A 113 9.89 6.49 -28.59
C PHE A 113 8.84 7.36 -29.30
N SER A 114 7.64 6.82 -29.45
CA SER A 114 6.50 7.48 -30.09
C SER A 114 5.70 8.36 -29.12
N PHE A 115 4.67 9.02 -29.64
CA PHE A 115 3.70 9.77 -28.83
C PHE A 115 3.05 8.89 -27.74
N THR A 116 2.84 7.60 -28.00
CA THR A 116 2.31 6.65 -27.01
C THR A 116 3.22 6.50 -25.81
N TRP A 117 4.54 6.49 -26.01
CA TRP A 117 5.54 6.47 -24.93
C TRP A 117 5.50 7.77 -24.10
N VAL A 118 5.38 8.93 -24.75
CA VAL A 118 5.20 10.22 -24.06
C VAL A 118 3.91 10.22 -23.25
N LYS A 119 2.81 9.75 -23.85
CA LYS A 119 1.51 9.60 -23.17
C LYS A 119 1.62 8.68 -21.96
N TYR A 120 2.36 7.56 -22.07
CA TYR A 120 2.64 6.66 -20.95
C TYR A 120 3.34 7.41 -19.82
N LEU A 121 4.42 8.13 -20.10
CA LEU A 121 5.15 8.90 -19.08
C LEU A 121 4.25 9.93 -18.39
N LEU A 122 3.56 10.78 -19.16
CA LEU A 122 2.72 11.83 -18.60
C LEU A 122 1.57 11.26 -17.76
N ALA A 123 0.89 10.23 -18.27
CA ALA A 123 -0.18 9.56 -17.56
C ALA A 123 0.30 8.93 -16.25
N ASN A 124 1.42 8.19 -16.28
CA ASN A 124 1.89 7.47 -15.10
C ASN A 124 2.49 8.44 -14.06
N LEU A 125 3.28 9.44 -14.46
CA LEU A 125 3.89 10.42 -13.54
C LEU A 125 2.85 11.30 -12.83
N THR A 126 1.63 11.39 -13.36
CA THR A 126 0.49 12.12 -12.76
C THR A 126 -0.53 11.21 -12.06
N PHE A 127 -0.19 9.92 -11.84
CA PHE A 127 -1.09 8.91 -11.27
C PHE A 127 -2.35 8.61 -12.10
N LEU A 128 -2.37 9.02 -13.36
CA LEU A 128 -3.43 8.75 -14.34
C LEU A 128 -3.11 7.54 -15.22
N ASN A 129 -2.48 6.51 -14.65
CA ASN A 129 -2.03 5.30 -15.34
C ASN A 129 -3.13 4.59 -16.17
N PHE A 130 -4.40 4.74 -15.80
CA PHE A 130 -5.54 4.24 -16.59
C PHE A 130 -5.68 4.88 -17.98
N LEU A 131 -5.11 6.07 -18.22
CA LEU A 131 -5.11 6.71 -19.55
C LEU A 131 -4.13 6.06 -20.53
N GLN A 132 -3.06 5.48 -20.01
CA GLN A 132 -2.02 4.78 -20.79
C GLN A 132 -1.17 3.89 -19.86
N SER A 133 -1.54 2.61 -19.73
CA SER A 133 -0.86 1.65 -18.85
C SER A 133 0.20 0.78 -19.55
N THR A 134 0.29 0.89 -20.88
CA THR A 134 1.17 0.09 -21.74
C THR A 134 2.24 0.95 -22.41
N LEU A 135 3.38 0.32 -22.71
CA LEU A 135 4.46 0.87 -23.54
C LEU A 135 4.40 0.23 -24.93
N PRO A 136 4.83 0.93 -26.00
CA PRO A 136 4.77 0.40 -27.37
C PRO A 136 5.58 -0.90 -27.54
N GLY A 137 4.94 -1.97 -28.02
CA GLY A 137 5.61 -3.24 -28.31
C GLY A 137 6.07 -4.04 -27.08
N VAL A 138 5.68 -3.65 -25.87
CA VAL A 138 6.10 -4.27 -24.61
C VAL A 138 4.97 -5.11 -24.01
N PHE A 139 5.25 -6.37 -23.68
CA PHE A 139 4.34 -7.32 -23.01
C PHE A 139 3.01 -7.61 -23.74
N GLU A 140 2.92 -7.33 -25.05
CA GLU A 140 1.68 -7.51 -25.82
C GLU A 140 1.21 -8.97 -25.88
N ALA A 141 2.12 -9.93 -25.71
CA ALA A 141 1.79 -11.35 -25.64
C ALA A 141 1.49 -11.87 -24.22
N ASN A 142 1.72 -11.06 -23.18
CA ASN A 142 1.41 -11.45 -21.81
C ASN A 142 -0.11 -11.35 -21.58
N ARG A 143 -0.63 -12.14 -20.63
CA ARG A 143 -2.08 -12.17 -20.30
C ARG A 143 -2.68 -10.80 -20.00
N MET A 144 -1.88 -9.91 -19.42
CA MET A 144 -2.21 -8.50 -19.27
C MET A 144 -1.06 -7.65 -19.82
N PRO A 145 -1.30 -6.72 -20.76
CA PRO A 145 -0.24 -5.93 -21.38
C PRO A 145 0.25 -4.75 -20.51
N ALA A 146 -0.47 -4.44 -19.42
CA ALA A 146 -0.11 -3.34 -18.53
C ALA A 146 1.30 -3.55 -17.94
N VAL A 147 2.13 -2.51 -18.00
CA VAL A 147 3.51 -2.54 -17.48
C VAL A 147 3.50 -2.66 -15.96
N ASN A 148 2.61 -1.93 -15.30
CA ASN A 148 2.44 -1.99 -13.87
C ASN A 148 0.96 -1.84 -13.48
N GLY A 149 0.27 -2.98 -13.43
CA GLY A 149 -1.15 -3.04 -13.06
C GLY A 149 -1.40 -2.68 -11.59
N ALA A 150 -0.38 -2.65 -10.72
CA ALA A 150 -0.56 -2.37 -9.30
C ALA A 150 -0.65 -0.87 -8.95
N LEU A 151 -0.26 0.03 -9.86
CA LEU A 151 -0.13 1.47 -9.57
C LEU A 151 -1.47 2.20 -9.36
N TRP A 152 -2.61 1.60 -9.70
CA TRP A 152 -3.92 2.23 -9.51
C TRP A 152 -4.20 2.54 -8.03
N THR A 153 -3.65 1.75 -7.10
CA THR A 153 -3.85 1.97 -5.65
C THR A 153 -3.07 3.19 -5.14
N LEU A 154 -1.94 3.54 -5.76
CA LEU A 154 -1.15 4.71 -5.37
C LEU A 154 -1.89 6.01 -5.68
N LYS A 155 -2.66 6.04 -6.78
CA LYS A 155 -3.59 7.14 -7.04
C LYS A 155 -4.56 7.32 -5.86
N VAL A 156 -5.17 6.23 -5.40
CA VAL A 156 -6.08 6.25 -4.24
C VAL A 156 -5.37 6.74 -2.98
N GLU A 157 -4.14 6.29 -2.72
CA GLU A 157 -3.34 6.75 -1.59
C GLU A 157 -3.01 8.25 -1.64
N VAL A 158 -2.61 8.77 -2.80
CA VAL A 158 -2.39 10.21 -2.99
C VAL A 158 -3.68 11.00 -2.76
N MET A 159 -4.83 10.47 -3.21
CA MET A 159 -6.10 11.12 -2.91
C MET A 159 -6.45 11.08 -1.42
N PHE A 160 -6.07 10.05 -0.66
CA PHE A 160 -6.15 10.09 0.81
C PHE A 160 -5.28 11.19 1.39
N TYR A 161 -4.09 11.42 0.85
CA TYR A 161 -3.21 12.48 1.34
C TYR A 161 -3.86 13.85 1.21
N VAL A 162 -4.58 14.07 0.10
CA VAL A 162 -5.32 15.30 -0.19
C VAL A 162 -6.61 15.40 0.64
N SER A 163 -7.29 14.29 0.92
CA SER A 163 -8.55 14.30 1.66
C SER A 163 -8.38 14.53 3.17
N VAL A 164 -7.25 14.12 3.75
CA VAL A 164 -7.01 14.20 5.20
C VAL A 164 -7.08 15.63 5.77
N PRO A 165 -6.43 16.65 5.18
CA PRO A 165 -6.56 18.02 5.67
C PRO A 165 -8.01 18.51 5.74
N VAL A 166 -8.82 18.15 4.74
CA VAL A 166 -10.26 18.50 4.67
C VAL A 166 -11.04 17.72 5.73
N LEU A 167 -10.82 16.41 5.83
CA LEU A 167 -11.44 15.56 6.85
C LEU A 167 -11.18 16.10 8.26
N VAL A 168 -9.91 16.37 8.59
CA VAL A 168 -9.51 16.87 9.92
C VAL A 168 -10.06 18.27 10.17
N TYR A 169 -10.09 19.15 9.17
CA TYR A 169 -10.73 20.46 9.27
C TYR A 169 -12.21 20.35 9.64
N CYS A 170 -12.95 19.42 9.02
CA CYS A 170 -14.35 19.15 9.35
C CYS A 170 -14.50 18.53 10.75
N LEU A 171 -13.66 17.55 11.11
CA LEU A 171 -13.66 16.91 12.44
C LEU A 171 -13.38 17.87 13.61
N ARG A 172 -12.81 19.04 13.33
CA ARG A 172 -12.59 20.11 14.32
C ARG A 172 -13.81 21.00 14.54
N ARG A 173 -14.82 20.95 13.66
CA ARG A 173 -16.05 21.77 13.75
C ARG A 173 -17.32 21.00 14.02
N VAL A 174 -17.36 19.72 13.67
CA VAL A 174 -18.52 18.85 13.93
C VAL A 174 -18.12 17.68 14.82
N PRO A 175 -19.07 17.05 15.54
CA PRO A 175 -18.79 15.85 16.32
C PRO A 175 -18.12 14.76 15.49
N ARG A 176 -17.01 14.23 15.98
CA ARG A 176 -16.14 13.29 15.24
C ARG A 176 -16.90 12.03 14.80
N LEU A 177 -17.59 11.37 15.74
CA LEU A 177 -18.22 10.07 15.47
C LEU A 177 -19.32 10.15 14.38
N PRO A 178 -20.31 11.06 14.44
CA PRO A 178 -21.30 11.21 13.37
C PRO A 178 -20.68 11.49 12.00
N LEU A 179 -19.65 12.34 11.93
CA LEU A 179 -18.99 12.64 10.65
C LEU A 179 -18.27 11.40 10.09
N LEU A 180 -17.52 10.67 10.92
CA LEU A 180 -16.83 9.46 10.49
C LEU A 180 -17.83 8.38 10.03
N ILE A 181 -18.93 8.19 10.77
CA ILE A 181 -20.01 7.26 10.37
C ILE A 181 -20.63 7.71 9.04
N LEU A 182 -20.93 8.99 8.88
CA LEU A 182 -21.51 9.52 7.64
C LEU A 182 -20.59 9.25 6.44
N VAL A 183 -19.31 9.61 6.52
CA VAL A 183 -18.35 9.39 5.42
C VAL A 183 -18.17 7.89 5.14
N TYR A 184 -18.12 7.07 6.18
CA TYR A 184 -18.04 5.61 6.08
C TYR A 184 -19.25 5.03 5.32
N VAL A 185 -20.47 5.41 5.72
CA VAL A 185 -21.72 4.94 5.11
C VAL A 185 -21.84 5.42 3.67
N LEU A 186 -21.53 6.69 3.39
CA LEU A 186 -21.56 7.24 2.02
C LEU A 186 -20.55 6.54 1.10
N SER A 187 -19.37 6.20 1.60
CA SER A 187 -18.36 5.46 0.85
C SER A 187 -18.83 4.07 0.45
N ILE A 188 -19.40 3.31 1.39
CA ILE A 188 -19.96 1.97 1.11
C ILE A 188 -21.16 2.08 0.19
N GLY A 189 -22.07 3.03 0.43
CA GLY A 189 -23.23 3.28 -0.41
C GLY A 189 -22.84 3.56 -1.86
N TYR A 190 -21.82 4.40 -2.08
CA TYR A 190 -21.25 4.64 -3.41
C TYR A 190 -20.70 3.37 -4.05
N ALA A 191 -19.87 2.60 -3.33
CA ALA A 191 -19.29 1.38 -3.85
C ALA A 191 -20.36 0.35 -4.23
N GLN A 192 -21.38 0.15 -3.37
CA GLN A 192 -22.48 -0.76 -3.63
C GLN A 192 -23.35 -0.30 -4.80
N LEU A 193 -23.61 1.00 -4.92
CA LEU A 193 -24.36 1.56 -6.04
C LEU A 193 -23.65 1.30 -7.38
N LEU A 194 -22.33 1.49 -7.42
CA LEU A 194 -21.53 1.24 -8.62
C LEU A 194 -21.36 -0.25 -8.93
N LEU A 195 -21.15 -1.10 -7.93
CA LEU A 195 -21.12 -2.56 -8.15
C LEU A 195 -22.48 -3.05 -8.66
N GLY A 196 -23.58 -2.57 -8.09
CA GLY A 196 -24.93 -2.87 -8.59
C GLY A 196 -25.16 -2.36 -10.01
N ALA A 197 -24.63 -1.19 -10.37
CA ALA A 197 -24.67 -0.70 -11.74
C ALA A 197 -23.85 -1.59 -12.69
N SER A 198 -22.64 -1.99 -12.28
CA SER A 198 -21.77 -2.89 -13.05
C SER A 198 -22.48 -4.19 -13.41
N ILE A 199 -23.22 -4.78 -12.47
CA ILE A 199 -23.97 -6.02 -12.69
C ILE A 199 -25.17 -5.77 -13.62
N ARG A 200 -25.94 -4.70 -13.39
CA ARG A 200 -27.15 -4.40 -14.18
C ARG A 200 -26.86 -4.01 -15.63
N THR A 201 -25.73 -3.35 -15.88
CA THR A 201 -25.37 -2.85 -17.22
C THR A 201 -24.28 -3.68 -17.89
N GLU A 202 -23.77 -4.72 -17.22
CA GLU A 202 -22.63 -5.55 -17.66
C GLU A 202 -21.40 -4.73 -18.06
N ASN A 203 -21.21 -3.55 -17.46
CA ASN A 203 -20.13 -2.64 -17.81
C ASN A 203 -19.06 -2.62 -16.70
N PRO A 204 -17.86 -3.18 -16.95
CA PRO A 204 -16.80 -3.29 -15.94
C PRO A 204 -16.23 -1.92 -15.52
N PHE A 205 -16.52 -0.85 -16.25
CA PHE A 205 -16.13 0.51 -15.87
C PHE A 205 -16.70 0.91 -14.51
N TYR A 206 -17.92 0.51 -14.17
CA TYR A 206 -18.50 0.83 -12.87
C TYR A 206 -17.77 0.12 -11.72
N GLU A 207 -17.29 -1.11 -11.92
CA GLU A 207 -16.43 -1.77 -10.92
C GLU A 207 -15.11 -1.01 -10.75
N GLN A 208 -14.49 -0.54 -11.85
CA GLN A 208 -13.27 0.27 -11.76
C GLN A 208 -13.51 1.54 -10.94
N LEU A 209 -14.62 2.24 -11.18
CA LEU A 209 -15.02 3.41 -10.40
C LEU A 209 -15.30 3.08 -8.92
N ALA A 210 -15.93 1.93 -8.63
CA ALA A 210 -16.15 1.47 -7.25
C ALA A 210 -14.85 1.24 -6.48
N ARG A 211 -13.76 0.90 -7.19
CA ARG A 211 -12.42 0.75 -6.63
C ARG A 211 -11.69 2.10 -6.46
N GLN A 212 -12.16 3.19 -7.07
CA GLN A 212 -11.60 4.54 -6.85
C GLN A 212 -12.23 5.22 -5.63
N LEU A 213 -11.74 6.40 -5.26
CA LEU A 213 -12.47 7.23 -4.29
C LEU A 213 -13.80 7.71 -4.87
N PRO A 214 -14.88 7.74 -4.06
CA PRO A 214 -14.91 7.47 -2.62
C PRO A 214 -15.09 5.99 -2.23
N GLY A 215 -15.18 5.03 -3.14
CA GLY A 215 -15.55 3.63 -2.84
C GLY A 215 -14.60 2.86 -1.91
N GLN A 216 -13.32 3.24 -1.83
CA GLN A 216 -12.36 2.64 -0.89
C GLN A 216 -12.17 3.45 0.41
N LEU A 217 -12.87 4.59 0.55
CA LEU A 217 -12.73 5.50 1.68
C LEU A 217 -13.17 4.87 3.01
N CYS A 218 -14.10 3.91 3.00
CA CYS A 218 -14.59 3.23 4.19
C CYS A 218 -13.48 2.49 4.96
N PHE A 219 -12.54 1.83 4.27
CA PHE A 219 -11.39 1.17 4.90
C PHE A 219 -10.45 2.19 5.55
N PHE A 220 -10.18 3.29 4.85
CA PHE A 220 -9.38 4.40 5.37
C PHE A 220 -10.04 5.04 6.60
N ILE A 221 -11.34 5.32 6.54
CA ILE A 221 -12.09 5.93 7.63
C ILE A 221 -12.18 5.00 8.84
N ALA A 222 -12.30 3.69 8.64
CA ALA A 222 -12.25 2.72 9.73
C ALA A 222 -10.90 2.78 10.48
N GLY A 223 -9.78 2.85 9.75
CA GLY A 223 -8.45 3.06 10.33
C GLY A 223 -8.32 4.41 11.05
N ALA A 224 -8.83 5.49 10.45
CA ALA A 224 -8.84 6.83 11.04
C ALA A 224 -9.69 6.90 12.34
N ALA A 225 -10.84 6.23 12.36
CA ALA A 225 -11.69 6.14 13.55
C ALA A 225 -10.97 5.45 14.70
N LEU A 226 -10.29 4.33 14.44
CA LEU A 226 -9.52 3.62 15.46
C LEU A 226 -8.32 4.44 15.98
N PHE A 227 -7.77 5.37 15.18
CA PHE A 227 -6.79 6.34 15.68
C PHE A 227 -7.41 7.31 16.70
N TYR A 228 -8.55 7.93 16.37
CA TYR A 228 -9.19 8.89 17.28
C TYR A 228 -9.77 8.25 18.55
N TYR A 229 -10.20 6.99 18.48
CA TYR A 229 -10.81 6.25 19.58
C TYR A 229 -9.92 5.13 20.13
N LEU A 230 -8.59 5.26 19.99
CA LEU A 230 -7.63 4.21 20.35
C LEU A 230 -7.78 3.73 21.80
N LEU A 231 -7.96 4.65 22.76
CA LEU A 231 -8.09 4.30 24.19
C LEU A 231 -9.36 3.49 24.47
N PHE A 232 -10.48 3.84 23.83
CA PHE A 232 -11.73 3.11 23.94
C PHE A 232 -11.63 1.70 23.34
N PHE A 233 -10.97 1.61 22.18
CA PHE A 233 -10.69 0.34 21.50
C PHE A 233 -9.78 -0.57 22.33
N GLU A 234 -8.70 -0.04 22.88
CA GLU A 234 -7.75 -0.79 23.72
C GLU A 234 -8.43 -1.37 24.96
N ARG A 235 -9.28 -0.59 25.63
CA ARG A 235 -10.01 -1.04 26.83
C ARG A 235 -10.87 -2.29 26.57
N HIS A 236 -11.40 -2.44 25.37
CA HIS A 236 -12.32 -3.54 25.01
C HIS A 236 -11.76 -4.41 23.87
N ILE A 237 -10.43 -4.52 23.75
CA ILE A 237 -9.79 -5.15 22.60
C ILE A 237 -10.25 -6.59 22.34
N ARG A 238 -10.43 -7.39 23.39
CA ARG A 238 -10.89 -8.78 23.27
C ARG A 238 -12.28 -8.86 22.63
N LEU A 239 -13.20 -8.00 23.08
CA LEU A 239 -14.55 -7.92 22.52
C LEU A 239 -14.50 -7.54 21.05
N TRP A 240 -13.77 -6.48 20.71
CA TRP A 240 -13.70 -6.00 19.33
C TRP A 240 -13.07 -7.03 18.39
N VAL A 241 -11.98 -7.68 18.80
CA VAL A 241 -11.33 -8.73 18.01
C VAL A 241 -12.26 -9.93 17.83
N THR A 242 -12.97 -10.36 18.87
CA THR A 242 -13.96 -11.45 18.76
C THR A 242 -15.07 -11.09 17.78
N LEU A 243 -15.69 -9.90 17.92
CA LEU A 243 -16.75 -9.44 17.02
C LEU A 243 -16.26 -9.31 15.57
N ALA A 244 -15.07 -8.74 15.37
CA ALA A 244 -14.47 -8.61 14.05
C ALA A 244 -14.17 -9.98 13.42
N THR A 245 -13.67 -10.93 14.20
CA THR A 245 -13.42 -12.31 13.73
C THR A 245 -14.72 -12.98 13.31
N VAL A 246 -15.78 -12.87 14.12
CA VAL A 246 -17.11 -13.40 13.77
C VAL A 246 -17.61 -12.78 12.47
N VAL A 247 -17.54 -11.45 12.32
CA VAL A 247 -17.97 -10.77 11.09
C VAL A 247 -17.19 -11.24 9.86
N LEU A 248 -15.87 -11.42 9.96
CA LEU A 248 -15.06 -11.86 8.81
C LEU A 248 -15.30 -13.34 8.48
N LEU A 249 -15.50 -14.19 9.48
CA LEU A 249 -15.84 -15.61 9.28
C LEU A 249 -17.23 -15.75 8.64
N THR A 250 -18.23 -14.96 9.07
CA THR A 250 -19.57 -15.00 8.49
C THR A 250 -19.61 -14.39 7.09
N HIS A 251 -18.75 -13.41 6.80
CA HIS A 251 -18.66 -12.78 5.47
C HIS A 251 -18.42 -13.79 4.33
N HIS A 252 -17.76 -14.92 4.63
CA HIS A 252 -17.56 -16.00 3.65
C HIS A 252 -18.88 -16.65 3.18
N TRP A 253 -19.91 -16.65 4.02
CA TRP A 253 -21.21 -17.25 3.74
C TRP A 253 -22.25 -16.20 3.38
N THR A 254 -22.26 -15.07 4.09
CA THR A 254 -23.20 -13.97 3.92
C THR A 254 -22.41 -12.66 3.80
N PRO A 255 -22.31 -12.07 2.59
CA PRO A 255 -21.55 -10.83 2.42
C PRO A 255 -22.09 -9.71 3.32
N LEU A 256 -21.25 -9.22 4.23
CA LEU A 256 -21.53 -8.11 5.15
C LEU A 256 -20.73 -6.85 4.75
N PRO A 257 -21.01 -6.21 3.59
CA PRO A 257 -20.18 -5.10 3.06
C PRO A 257 -20.15 -3.89 3.99
N TRP A 258 -21.18 -3.70 4.82
CA TRP A 258 -21.27 -2.61 5.77
C TRP A 258 -20.39 -2.79 7.01
N LEU A 259 -20.09 -4.03 7.39
CA LEU A 259 -19.31 -4.36 8.59
C LEU A 259 -17.88 -4.79 8.26
N GLN A 260 -17.64 -5.31 7.06
CA GLN A 260 -16.34 -5.81 6.63
C GLN A 260 -15.21 -4.78 6.80
N PRO A 261 -15.32 -3.51 6.36
CA PRO A 261 -14.22 -2.55 6.53
C PRO A 261 -13.86 -2.28 7.99
N ALA A 262 -14.85 -2.17 8.87
CA ALA A 262 -14.63 -2.00 10.31
C ALA A 262 -14.01 -3.25 10.94
N ALA A 263 -14.50 -4.45 10.60
CA ALA A 263 -13.96 -5.70 11.11
C ALA A 263 -12.51 -5.92 10.64
N LEU A 264 -12.23 -5.70 9.36
CA LEU A 264 -10.88 -5.75 8.83
C LEU A 264 -9.97 -4.75 9.55
N ALA A 265 -10.44 -3.53 9.78
CA ALA A 265 -9.66 -2.51 10.46
C ALA A 265 -9.26 -2.91 11.89
N VAL A 266 -10.19 -3.52 12.63
CA VAL A 266 -9.93 -4.05 13.98
C VAL A 266 -8.83 -5.11 13.96
N ILE A 267 -8.93 -6.11 13.06
CA ILE A 267 -7.94 -7.18 12.98
C ILE A 267 -6.57 -6.66 12.55
N VAL A 268 -6.52 -5.84 11.50
CA VAL A 268 -5.28 -5.25 10.96
C VAL A 268 -4.57 -4.41 12.02
N LEU A 269 -5.30 -3.54 12.73
CA LEU A 269 -4.70 -2.72 13.78
C LEU A 269 -4.38 -3.49 15.06
N PHE A 270 -5.10 -4.59 15.35
CA PHE A 270 -4.73 -5.49 16.44
C PHE A 270 -3.32 -6.06 16.21
N PHE A 271 -3.06 -6.65 15.04
CA PHE A 271 -1.72 -7.13 14.68
C PHE A 271 -0.69 -5.99 14.56
N GLY A 272 -1.13 -4.80 14.14
CA GLY A 272 -0.29 -3.61 14.07
C GLY A 272 0.18 -3.08 15.44
N LEU A 273 -0.65 -3.14 16.48
CA LEU A 273 -0.42 -2.43 17.76
C LEU A 273 -0.22 -3.33 18.99
N PHE A 274 -0.69 -4.58 18.98
CA PHE A 274 -0.76 -5.40 20.19
C PHE A 274 0.25 -6.55 20.24
N LEU A 275 0.63 -7.13 19.10
CA LEU A 275 1.49 -8.30 19.04
C LEU A 275 2.92 -7.96 18.61
N TYR A 276 3.59 -7.05 19.32
CA TYR A 276 4.88 -6.51 18.91
C TYR A 276 5.92 -7.62 18.62
N ALA A 277 6.34 -7.70 17.35
CA ALA A 277 7.23 -8.74 16.83
C ALA A 277 8.67 -8.23 16.63
N GLY A 278 8.92 -6.93 16.81
CA GLY A 278 10.24 -6.34 16.67
C GLY A 278 10.24 -5.02 15.89
N ASN A 279 11.37 -4.31 15.92
CA ASN A 279 11.53 -3.05 15.19
C ASN A 279 12.04 -3.33 13.78
N PHE A 280 11.14 -3.69 12.88
CA PHE A 280 11.47 -3.94 11.46
C PHE A 280 11.84 -2.64 10.72
N GLY A 281 11.31 -1.50 11.17
CA GLY A 281 11.63 -0.18 10.62
C GLY A 281 13.07 0.28 10.85
N LYS A 282 13.89 -0.44 11.64
CA LYS A 282 15.32 -0.15 11.80
C LYS A 282 16.13 -0.42 10.53
N TYR A 283 15.67 -1.35 9.69
CA TYR A 283 16.36 -1.73 8.45
C TYR A 283 15.92 -0.91 7.25
N GLY A 284 14.82 -0.15 7.39
CA GLY A 284 14.18 0.59 6.32
C GLY A 284 12.75 0.14 6.04
N ASP A 285 12.04 0.87 5.18
CA ASP A 285 10.71 0.49 4.73
C ASP A 285 10.75 -0.08 3.31
N PHE A 286 10.99 -1.38 3.23
CA PHE A 286 11.05 -2.11 1.96
C PHE A 286 9.66 -2.38 1.36
N SER A 287 8.58 -2.20 2.13
CA SER A 287 7.23 -2.56 1.69
C SER A 287 6.82 -1.79 0.42
N TYR A 288 7.22 -0.53 0.33
CA TYR A 288 6.93 0.31 -0.83
C TYR A 288 7.67 -0.16 -2.08
N GLY A 289 8.98 -0.43 -1.97
CA GLY A 289 9.78 -1.00 -3.05
C GLY A 289 9.21 -2.33 -3.56
N VAL A 290 8.86 -3.26 -2.66
CA VAL A 290 8.23 -4.54 -3.02
C VAL A 290 6.92 -4.29 -3.77
N TYR A 291 6.09 -3.38 -3.27
CA TYR A 291 4.79 -3.08 -3.86
C TYR A 291 4.90 -2.46 -5.27
N ILE A 292 5.85 -1.58 -5.53
CA ILE A 292 5.93 -0.93 -6.86
C ILE A 292 6.74 -1.73 -7.88
N LEU A 293 7.68 -2.57 -7.44
CA LEU A 293 8.60 -3.31 -8.32
C LEU A 293 8.08 -4.70 -8.73
N HIS A 294 7.23 -5.35 -7.92
CA HIS A 294 6.84 -6.74 -8.20
C HIS A 294 6.20 -6.90 -9.58
N PHE A 295 5.28 -5.99 -9.94
CA PHE A 295 4.45 -6.16 -11.14
C PHE A 295 5.29 -6.09 -12.43
N PRO A 296 6.14 -5.07 -12.66
CA PRO A 296 6.99 -5.04 -13.87
C PRO A 296 8.01 -6.18 -13.90
N LEU A 297 8.56 -6.59 -12.75
CA LEU A 297 9.51 -7.70 -12.69
C LEU A 297 8.86 -9.04 -13.04
N ILE A 298 7.65 -9.30 -12.54
CA ILE A 298 6.85 -10.47 -12.91
C ILE A 298 6.59 -10.46 -14.43
N GLN A 299 6.13 -9.34 -14.98
CA GLN A 299 5.86 -9.22 -16.42
C GLN A 299 7.12 -9.42 -17.28
N PHE A 300 8.26 -8.90 -16.84
CA PHE A 300 9.54 -9.08 -17.49
C PHE A 300 9.96 -10.56 -17.54
N LEU A 301 9.86 -11.27 -16.41
CA LEU A 301 10.17 -12.71 -16.35
C LEU A 301 9.25 -13.53 -17.24
N LEU A 302 7.95 -13.22 -17.26
CA LEU A 302 6.98 -13.87 -18.14
C LEU A 302 7.29 -13.61 -19.62
N ASN A 303 7.58 -12.37 -19.99
CA ASN A 303 7.90 -12.03 -21.37
C ASN A 303 9.23 -12.67 -21.84
N ALA A 304 10.16 -12.91 -20.92
CA ALA A 304 11.42 -13.60 -21.20
C ALA A 304 11.28 -15.14 -21.26
N GLY A 305 10.09 -15.69 -21.00
CA GLY A 305 9.87 -17.14 -20.91
C GLY A 305 10.64 -17.81 -19.77
N TRP A 306 10.93 -17.07 -18.69
CA TRP A 306 11.73 -17.60 -17.60
C TRP A 306 10.98 -18.66 -16.80
N SER A 307 11.53 -19.88 -16.79
CA SER A 307 11.09 -20.96 -15.89
C SER A 307 9.60 -21.35 -16.05
N GLU A 308 9.08 -21.30 -17.28
CA GLU A 308 7.67 -21.64 -17.58
C GLU A 308 7.28 -23.05 -17.16
N GLU A 309 8.20 -24.02 -17.25
CA GLU A 309 7.97 -25.42 -16.84
C GLU A 309 8.11 -25.65 -15.33
N HIS A 310 8.65 -24.67 -14.59
CA HIS A 310 8.95 -24.77 -13.17
C HIS A 310 8.38 -23.58 -12.39
N ALA A 311 7.06 -23.62 -12.15
CA ALA A 311 6.31 -22.50 -11.57
C ALA A 311 6.86 -22.00 -10.21
N TRP A 312 7.35 -22.90 -9.35
CA TRP A 312 7.93 -22.52 -8.06
C TRP A 312 9.29 -21.82 -8.19
N SER A 313 10.10 -22.21 -9.17
CA SER A 313 11.36 -21.53 -9.50
C SER A 313 11.12 -20.15 -10.09
N PHE A 314 10.09 -19.99 -10.94
CA PHE A 314 9.60 -18.70 -11.39
C PHE A 314 9.19 -17.81 -10.21
N LEU A 315 8.34 -18.31 -9.31
CA LEU A 315 7.86 -17.57 -8.14
C LEU A 315 9.03 -17.14 -7.24
N GLY A 316 9.94 -18.06 -6.93
CA GLY A 316 11.12 -17.77 -6.12
C GLY A 316 11.98 -16.68 -6.75
N THR A 317 12.22 -16.75 -8.06
CA THR A 317 12.97 -15.72 -8.79
C THR A 317 12.26 -14.36 -8.74
N ALA A 318 10.96 -14.32 -8.98
CA ALA A 318 10.17 -13.09 -8.94
C ALA A 318 10.21 -12.42 -7.55
N VAL A 319 10.05 -13.20 -6.48
CA VAL A 319 10.11 -12.69 -5.10
C VAL A 319 11.52 -12.22 -4.75
N CYS A 320 12.56 -13.01 -5.09
CA CYS A 320 13.95 -12.64 -4.80
C CYS A 320 14.37 -11.36 -5.53
N LEU A 321 14.07 -11.23 -6.82
CA LEU A 321 14.37 -10.01 -7.59
C LEU A 321 13.59 -8.80 -7.06
N THR A 322 12.33 -9.00 -6.67
CA THR A 322 11.50 -7.93 -6.08
C THR A 322 12.08 -7.46 -4.74
N LEU A 323 12.48 -8.38 -3.86
CA LEU A 323 13.10 -8.05 -2.57
C LEU A 323 14.45 -7.35 -2.76
N LEU A 324 15.30 -7.87 -3.64
CA LEU A 324 16.59 -7.26 -3.95
C LEU A 324 16.39 -5.85 -4.52
N GLY A 325 15.47 -5.71 -5.48
CA GLY A 325 15.09 -4.42 -6.06
C GLY A 325 14.55 -3.45 -5.01
N ALA A 326 13.74 -3.91 -4.06
CA ALA A 326 13.22 -3.09 -2.96
C ALA A 326 14.34 -2.59 -2.03
N ILE A 327 15.32 -3.45 -1.71
CA ILE A 327 16.49 -3.07 -0.90
C ILE A 327 17.33 -2.02 -1.65
N LEU A 328 17.55 -2.20 -2.95
CA LEU A 328 18.28 -1.24 -3.77
C LEU A 328 17.51 0.09 -3.88
N MET A 329 16.21 0.04 -4.16
CA MET A 329 15.32 1.21 -4.24
C MET A 329 15.35 2.02 -2.94
N TRP A 330 15.29 1.34 -1.80
CA TRP A 330 15.36 1.98 -0.50
C TRP A 330 16.66 2.75 -0.29
N ASN A 331 17.81 2.09 -0.52
CA ASN A 331 19.13 2.65 -0.23
C ASN A 331 19.60 3.70 -1.26
N LEU A 332 19.26 3.50 -2.53
CA LEU A 332 19.70 4.36 -3.63
C LEU A 332 18.78 5.55 -3.86
N VAL A 333 17.49 5.41 -3.57
CA VAL A 333 16.48 6.44 -3.88
C VAL A 333 15.79 6.90 -2.59
N GLU A 334 14.88 6.09 -2.04
CA GLU A 334 13.92 6.54 -1.02
C GLU A 334 14.59 7.24 0.17
N LYS A 335 15.58 6.58 0.77
CA LYS A 335 16.27 7.07 1.98
C LYS A 335 16.87 8.47 1.80
N ARG A 336 17.33 8.80 0.59
CA ARG A 336 18.01 10.08 0.29
C ARG A 336 17.06 11.27 0.28
N PHE A 337 15.78 11.04 -0.01
CA PHE A 337 14.77 12.10 -0.10
C PHE A 337 13.98 12.31 1.19
N LEU A 338 14.06 11.36 2.13
CA LEU A 338 13.41 11.45 3.44
C LEU A 338 14.01 12.57 4.32
N LEU A 339 13.15 13.18 5.14
CA LEU A 339 13.60 14.14 6.14
C LEU A 339 14.42 13.45 7.24
N ARG A 340 15.40 14.16 7.81
CA ARG A 340 16.21 13.65 8.93
C ARG A 340 15.39 13.26 10.16
N SER A 341 14.23 13.89 10.34
CA SER A 341 13.27 13.61 11.41
C SER A 341 12.31 12.46 11.09
N SER A 342 12.43 11.83 9.92
CA SER A 342 11.67 10.63 9.57
C SER A 342 12.02 9.48 10.52
N HIS A 343 11.01 8.73 10.96
CA HIS A 343 11.18 7.56 11.83
C HIS A 343 12.26 6.62 11.32
N TYR A 344 12.31 6.39 10.00
CA TYR A 344 13.25 5.50 9.33
C TYR A 344 14.71 5.99 9.34
N VAL A 345 14.93 7.31 9.36
CA VAL A 345 16.29 7.89 9.42
C VAL A 345 16.74 8.06 10.87
N SER A 346 15.80 8.32 11.78
CA SER A 346 16.10 8.44 13.21
C SER A 346 16.38 7.09 13.86
N SER A 347 15.66 6.03 13.49
CA SER A 347 15.81 4.69 14.09
C SER A 347 17.19 4.08 13.85
N GLU A 348 17.79 4.37 12.70
CA GLU A 348 19.11 3.89 12.31
C GLU A 348 20.25 4.59 13.07
N LYS A 349 20.06 5.85 13.50
CA LYS A 349 21.09 6.64 14.21
C LYS A 349 21.21 6.36 15.71
N VAL A 350 20.28 5.59 16.29
CA VAL A 350 20.22 5.35 17.74
C VAL A 350 21.17 4.21 18.17
N GLU A 351 22.02 3.69 17.28
CA GLU A 351 23.14 2.85 17.73
C GLU A 351 24.05 3.61 18.70
N PRO A 352 24.37 3.04 19.88
CA PRO A 352 25.34 3.65 20.77
C PRO A 352 26.68 3.60 20.06
N LYS A 353 27.29 4.78 19.83
CA LYS A 353 28.74 4.86 19.71
C LYS A 353 29.29 4.12 20.93
N THR A 354 29.90 2.96 20.73
CA THR A 354 30.67 2.26 21.76
C THR A 354 31.62 3.28 22.36
N ALA A 355 31.34 3.72 23.58
CA ALA A 355 32.24 4.59 24.31
C ALA A 355 33.58 3.86 24.43
N PRO A 356 34.73 4.50 24.16
CA PRO A 356 36.01 3.86 24.35
C PRO A 356 36.13 3.47 25.82
N VAL A 357 36.27 2.16 26.06
CA VAL A 357 36.56 1.59 27.37
C VAL A 357 37.85 2.25 27.86
N LYS A 358 37.74 3.14 28.85
CA LYS A 358 38.93 3.62 29.56
C LYS A 358 39.55 2.41 30.25
N GLN A 359 40.76 2.04 29.82
CA GLN A 359 41.56 1.04 30.53
C GLN A 359 41.81 1.53 31.97
N PRO A 360 41.66 0.66 32.98
CA PRO A 360 42.03 1.02 34.33
C PRO A 360 43.55 1.20 34.41
N VAL A 361 43.95 2.32 34.99
CA VAL A 361 45.33 2.63 35.38
C VAL A 361 45.81 1.51 36.31
N GLN A 362 46.88 0.81 35.90
CA GLN A 362 47.60 -0.09 36.78
C GLN A 362 48.36 0.78 37.80
N ILE A 363 48.09 0.56 39.09
CA ILE A 363 48.92 1.00 40.21
C ILE A 363 49.80 -0.18 40.60
#